data_AF-A0A0C2YWD1-F1
#
_entry.id   AF-A0A0C2YWD1-F1
#
_cell.length_a   1.000
_cell.length_b   1.000
_cell.length_c   1.000
_cell.angle_alpha   90.00
_cell.angle_beta   90.00
_cell.angle_gamma   90.00
#
_symmetry.space_group_name_H-M   'P 1'
#
loop_
_entity.id
_entity.type
_entity.pdbx_description
1 polymer ?
#
loop_
_entity_poly.entity_id
_entity_poly.type
_entity_poly.pdbx_seq_one_letter_code
_entity_poly.pdbx_strand_id
1 'polypeptide(L)'
;MPSMVMAAHNHDGGEPSAKPAVALVAPVVSHPVPDVLWFSDSPPFQKKAAAAAPAPEPGAQGAQSVEAAVVDLGERAQNSTNNKRLWLRTGADPARAAAMGVATIASTIRVLGADGESWTVAPVSDGGRYLAEIPIAMMGFYNAYLTQAALTGDRLEAQVAKAEVLKGTCCKKGVDPEQEKAISDPTQPMELVRDHMPDEKLFTRLVSGDKINFTVTSFGKPLAGAKVTFCSQQGWSKTVTSDDQGRVQFTLIRDYFPGWDDFKRLTKQTFLITAEAQTDTPGMWNGQEYRSAHLRTTLSGKYSPSPYDYRSYAFGLGISGGIALFLGTAIYLYRRRRVKPFQEIRFNEQA
;
A
#
# COMPACT_ATOMS: atom_id res chain seq x y z
N MET A 1 -69.84 -39.70 10.64
CA MET A 1 -68.87 -38.97 11.48
C MET A 1 -67.54 -39.72 11.42
N PRO A 2 -66.51 -39.23 10.71
CA PRO A 2 -65.20 -39.86 10.72
C PRO A 2 -64.20 -39.14 11.63
N SER A 3 -63.39 -39.95 12.31
CA SER A 3 -62.30 -39.61 13.21
C SER A 3 -61.23 -38.72 12.58
N MET A 4 -60.78 -37.72 13.35
CA MET A 4 -59.65 -36.84 13.04
C MET A 4 -58.46 -37.28 13.89
N VAL A 5 -57.41 -37.81 13.23
CA VAL A 5 -56.16 -38.26 13.85
C VAL A 5 -55.19 -37.07 13.91
N MET A 6 -54.78 -36.68 15.12
CA MET A 6 -53.69 -35.74 15.35
C MET A 6 -52.35 -36.46 15.24
N ALA A 7 -51.47 -35.96 14.37
CA ALA A 7 -50.06 -36.36 14.31
C ALA A 7 -49.22 -35.34 15.09
N ALA A 8 -48.50 -35.83 16.11
CA ALA A 8 -47.53 -35.06 16.88
C ALA A 8 -46.21 -34.94 16.09
N HIS A 9 -45.68 -33.72 16.00
CA HIS A 9 -44.36 -33.42 15.43
C HIS A 9 -43.34 -33.38 16.58
N ASN A 10 -42.40 -34.32 16.56
CA ASN A 10 -41.24 -34.33 17.46
C ASN A 10 -40.22 -33.29 16.97
N HIS A 11 -39.91 -32.32 17.82
CA HIS A 11 -38.75 -31.44 17.67
C HIS A 11 -37.51 -32.17 18.21
N ASP A 12 -36.65 -32.60 17.31
CA ASP A 12 -35.35 -33.19 17.63
C ASP A 12 -34.33 -32.06 17.91
N GLY A 13 -33.80 -32.04 19.13
CA GLY A 13 -32.84 -31.05 19.61
C GLY A 13 -31.43 -31.42 19.16
N GLY A 14 -30.95 -30.80 18.09
CA GLY A 14 -29.57 -30.94 17.64
C GLY A 14 -28.59 -30.30 18.63
N GLU A 15 -27.73 -31.12 19.23
CA GLU A 15 -26.57 -30.68 20.02
C GLU A 15 -25.65 -29.76 19.20
N PRO A 16 -25.07 -28.70 19.81
CA PRO A 16 -24.12 -27.84 19.16
C PRO A 16 -22.80 -28.58 18.92
N SER A 17 -22.60 -29.01 17.67
CA SER A 17 -21.33 -29.56 17.17
C SER A 17 -20.17 -28.62 17.53
N ALA A 18 -19.25 -29.12 18.36
CA ALA A 18 -18.05 -28.42 18.76
C ALA A 18 -17.22 -28.07 17.51
N LYS A 19 -17.02 -26.76 17.28
CA LYS A 19 -16.25 -26.25 16.16
C LYS A 19 -14.82 -26.83 16.21
N PRO A 20 -14.28 -27.33 15.08
CA PRO A 20 -12.91 -27.81 15.04
C PRO A 20 -11.96 -26.64 15.32
N ALA A 21 -11.09 -26.81 16.31
CA ALA A 21 -10.00 -25.90 16.59
C ALA A 21 -8.99 -25.96 15.43
N VAL A 22 -8.84 -24.87 14.69
CA VAL A 22 -7.79 -24.74 13.67
C VAL A 22 -6.46 -24.66 14.41
N ALA A 23 -5.65 -25.71 14.31
CA ALA A 23 -4.31 -25.75 14.91
C ALA A 23 -3.39 -24.82 14.11
N LEU A 24 -3.13 -23.63 14.65
CA LEU A 24 -2.16 -22.70 14.11
C LEU A 24 -0.76 -23.22 14.47
N VAL A 25 -0.04 -23.75 13.48
CA VAL A 25 1.35 -24.21 13.64
C VAL A 25 2.27 -23.04 13.28
N ALA A 26 2.58 -22.17 14.24
CA ALA A 26 3.69 -21.23 14.09
C ALA A 26 4.86 -21.66 14.97
N PRO A 27 6.11 -21.45 14.52
CA PRO A 27 7.28 -21.75 15.33
C PRO A 27 7.24 -20.95 16.64
N VAL A 28 7.58 -21.63 17.75
CA VAL A 28 7.70 -20.99 19.07
C VAL A 28 8.88 -20.04 19.04
N VAL A 29 8.62 -18.73 19.18
CA VAL A 29 9.66 -17.72 19.36
C VAL A 29 9.72 -17.36 20.84
N SER A 30 10.87 -17.54 21.48
CA SER A 30 11.10 -17.25 22.91
C SER A 30 11.44 -15.78 23.20
N HIS A 31 11.45 -14.93 22.19
CA HIS A 31 11.75 -13.50 22.30
C HIS A 31 10.46 -12.67 22.30
N PRO A 32 10.43 -11.52 23.01
CA PRO A 32 9.32 -10.59 22.92
C PRO A 32 9.06 -10.23 21.46
N VAL A 33 7.80 -10.25 21.06
CA VAL A 33 7.39 -9.89 19.70
C VAL A 33 7.85 -8.45 19.44
N PRO A 34 8.70 -8.19 18.42
CA PRO A 34 9.15 -6.85 18.09
C PRO A 34 7.95 -5.94 17.77
N ASP A 35 8.09 -4.62 18.00
CA ASP A 35 6.99 -3.64 17.88
C ASP A 35 6.13 -3.83 16.62
N VAL A 36 6.58 -3.38 15.46
CA VAL A 36 5.78 -3.44 14.23
C VAL A 36 6.61 -4.04 13.12
N LEU A 37 6.36 -5.30 12.79
CA LEU A 37 6.95 -5.98 11.65
C LEU A 37 6.13 -5.72 10.39
N TRP A 38 6.81 -5.47 9.28
CA TRP A 38 6.18 -5.32 7.97
C TRP A 38 7.18 -5.61 6.84
N PHE A 39 6.65 -5.99 5.68
CA PHE A 39 7.45 -6.23 4.48
C PHE A 39 7.56 -4.98 3.63
N SER A 40 8.75 -4.68 3.13
CA SER A 40 9.00 -3.67 2.11
C SER A 40 9.48 -4.33 0.84
N ASP A 41 9.01 -3.88 -0.31
CA ASP A 41 9.54 -4.27 -1.63
C ASP A 41 10.76 -3.41 -2.06
N SER A 42 11.24 -2.55 -1.17
CA SER A 42 12.33 -1.63 -1.42
C SER A 42 13.50 -1.97 -0.48
N PRO A 43 14.72 -2.10 -1.01
CA PRO A 43 15.87 -2.43 -0.19
C PRO A 43 16.04 -1.35 0.89
N PRO A 44 16.42 -1.75 2.12
CA PRO A 44 16.69 -0.78 3.16
C PRO A 44 17.86 0.10 2.73
N PHE A 45 17.69 1.42 2.88
CA PHE A 45 18.69 2.41 2.49
C PHE A 45 20.05 2.00 3.04
N GLN A 46 20.97 1.69 2.13
CA GLN A 46 22.37 1.77 2.50
C GLN A 46 22.62 3.26 2.67
N LYS A 47 22.56 3.77 3.91
CA LYS A 47 23.32 4.98 4.22
C LYS A 47 24.74 4.62 3.84
N LYS A 48 25.16 5.01 2.63
CA LYS A 48 26.55 4.99 2.23
C LYS A 48 27.22 5.71 3.38
N ALA A 49 27.97 4.99 4.21
CA ALA A 49 28.63 5.58 5.36
C ALA A 49 29.28 6.84 4.82
N ALA A 50 28.86 7.99 5.34
CA ALA A 50 29.49 9.26 5.02
C ALA A 50 30.88 9.17 5.65
N ALA A 51 31.76 8.40 5.01
CA ALA A 51 33.19 8.54 5.16
C ALA A 51 33.43 10.00 4.83
N ALA A 52 33.93 10.73 5.83
CA ALA A 52 34.27 12.13 5.82
C ALA A 52 34.87 12.57 4.47
N ALA A 53 33.99 12.92 3.53
CA ALA A 53 34.36 13.64 2.34
C ALA A 53 34.29 15.11 2.73
N PRO A 54 35.31 15.92 2.39
CA PRO A 54 35.31 17.35 2.69
C PRO A 54 34.02 17.98 2.17
N ALA A 55 33.49 18.94 2.93
CA ALA A 55 32.25 19.64 2.62
C ALA A 55 32.21 20.03 1.15
N PRO A 56 31.16 19.65 0.38
CA PRO A 56 31.05 20.06 -1.00
C PRO A 56 30.87 21.58 -1.05
N GLU A 57 31.59 22.23 -1.96
CA GLU A 57 31.44 23.66 -2.22
C GLU A 57 29.98 24.04 -2.51
N PRO A 58 29.54 25.24 -2.10
CA PRO A 58 28.20 25.72 -2.37
C PRO A 58 28.06 25.98 -3.88
N GLY A 59 27.57 24.99 -4.62
CA GLY A 59 27.36 25.10 -6.06
C GLY A 59 26.98 23.81 -6.81
N ALA A 60 27.19 22.63 -6.22
CA ALA A 60 26.92 21.36 -6.91
C ALA A 60 25.55 20.75 -6.56
N GLN A 61 24.46 21.35 -7.05
CA GLN A 61 23.16 20.69 -7.13
C GLN A 61 23.18 19.70 -8.31
N GLY A 62 23.43 18.41 -8.05
CA GLY A 62 23.40 17.42 -9.13
C GLY A 62 23.29 15.95 -8.75
N ALA A 63 23.54 15.58 -7.49
CA ALA A 63 23.70 14.16 -7.12
C ALA A 63 22.40 13.40 -6.78
N GLN A 64 21.22 14.04 -6.74
CA GLN A 64 19.95 13.37 -6.39
C GLN A 64 19.14 12.88 -7.61
N SER A 65 19.67 13.00 -8.83
CA SER A 65 18.92 12.80 -10.09
C SER A 65 18.78 11.34 -10.56
N VAL A 66 19.56 10.40 -10.03
CA VAL A 66 19.57 8.99 -10.49
C VAL A 66 18.50 8.14 -9.78
N GLU A 67 18.03 8.56 -8.60
CA GLU A 67 17.33 7.70 -7.64
C GLU A 67 15.88 7.38 -8.03
N ALA A 68 15.12 8.34 -8.56
CA ALA A 68 13.71 8.12 -8.92
C ALA A 68 13.54 7.44 -10.29
N ALA A 69 14.48 7.66 -11.23
CA ALA A 69 14.47 7.01 -12.53
C ALA A 69 14.83 5.51 -12.41
N VAL A 70 15.74 5.16 -11.50
CA VAL A 70 16.11 3.76 -11.20
C VAL A 70 14.98 3.00 -10.52
N VAL A 71 14.14 3.66 -9.69
CA VAL A 71 13.01 3.00 -9.01
C VAL A 71 11.86 2.65 -9.99
N ASP A 72 11.50 3.48 -10.96
CA ASP A 72 10.43 3.16 -11.92
C ASP A 72 10.85 2.11 -12.98
N LEU A 73 12.12 2.13 -13.41
CA LEU A 73 12.70 1.07 -14.26
C LEU A 73 12.88 -0.24 -13.49
N GLY A 74 13.33 -0.15 -12.24
CA GLY A 74 13.53 -1.30 -11.35
C GLY A 74 12.23 -2.04 -11.03
N GLU A 75 11.12 -1.33 -10.84
CA GLU A 75 9.82 -1.96 -10.56
C GLU A 75 9.16 -2.55 -11.81
N ARG A 76 9.31 -1.93 -12.99
CA ARG A 76 8.92 -2.57 -14.25
C ARG A 76 9.73 -3.84 -14.50
N ALA A 77 11.04 -3.81 -14.23
CA ALA A 77 11.89 -4.99 -14.28
C ALA A 77 11.45 -6.04 -13.24
N GLN A 78 11.22 -5.66 -11.98
CA GLN A 78 10.78 -6.56 -10.91
C GLN A 78 9.35 -7.10 -11.09
N ASN A 79 8.45 -6.38 -11.75
CA ASN A 79 7.11 -6.87 -12.10
C ASN A 79 7.17 -7.87 -13.24
N SER A 80 8.20 -7.80 -14.08
CA SER A 80 8.46 -8.74 -15.17
C SER A 80 9.32 -9.95 -14.77
N THR A 81 10.04 -9.88 -13.64
CA THR A 81 10.84 -11.00 -13.14
C THR A 81 9.97 -12.08 -12.52
N ASN A 82 10.44 -13.33 -12.59
CA ASN A 82 9.78 -14.46 -11.94
C ASN A 82 10.03 -14.49 -10.42
N ASN A 83 10.78 -13.54 -9.86
CA ASN A 83 11.08 -13.46 -8.44
C ASN A 83 10.78 -12.05 -7.92
N LYS A 84 10.26 -11.98 -6.69
CA LYS A 84 9.97 -10.76 -5.94
C LYS A 84 10.78 -10.72 -4.67
N ARG A 85 11.29 -9.54 -4.34
CA ARG A 85 12.12 -9.34 -3.16
C ARG A 85 11.33 -8.59 -2.11
N LEU A 86 11.21 -9.17 -0.92
CA LEU A 86 10.66 -8.49 0.25
C LEU A 86 11.70 -8.43 1.36
N TRP A 87 11.94 -7.24 1.88
CA TRP A 87 12.80 -7.01 3.03
C TRP A 87 11.91 -6.84 4.25
N LEU A 88 12.21 -7.57 5.33
CA LEU A 88 11.51 -7.41 6.59
C LEU A 88 12.03 -6.17 7.32
N ARG A 89 11.10 -5.35 7.83
CA ARG A 89 11.39 -4.13 8.57
C ARG A 89 10.70 -4.13 9.92
N THR A 90 11.23 -3.34 10.85
CA THR A 90 10.64 -3.06 12.16
C THR A 90 10.44 -1.57 12.38
N GLY A 91 9.31 -1.21 12.98
CA GLY A 91 8.91 0.17 13.30
C GLY A 91 7.70 0.64 12.50
N ALA A 92 6.86 1.45 13.13
CA ALA A 92 5.58 1.91 12.58
C ALA A 92 5.70 3.07 11.56
N ASP A 93 6.86 3.72 11.48
CA ASP A 93 7.12 4.83 10.56
C ASP A 93 7.94 4.34 9.36
N PRO A 94 7.38 4.33 8.13
CA PRO A 94 8.07 3.81 6.95
C PRO A 94 9.43 4.47 6.64
N ALA A 95 9.60 5.76 6.95
CA ALA A 95 10.85 6.47 6.71
C ALA A 95 11.93 6.16 7.74
N ARG A 96 11.54 5.79 8.97
CA ARG A 96 12.47 5.49 10.07
C ARG A 96 12.60 4.00 10.39
N ALA A 97 11.80 3.15 9.77
CA ALA A 97 11.81 1.71 10.01
C ALA A 97 13.19 1.09 9.73
N ALA A 98 13.66 0.28 10.68
CA ALA A 98 14.93 -0.41 10.57
C ALA A 98 14.78 -1.72 9.78
N ALA A 99 15.84 -2.12 9.08
CA ALA A 99 15.90 -3.45 8.48
C ALA A 99 16.08 -4.52 9.57
N MET A 100 15.33 -5.60 9.49
CA MET A 100 15.51 -6.74 10.39
C MET A 100 16.64 -7.64 9.93
N GLY A 101 17.41 -8.18 10.87
CA GLY A 101 18.44 -9.18 10.61
C GLY A 101 17.84 -10.58 10.48
N VAL A 102 18.38 -11.40 9.58
CA VAL A 102 17.91 -12.79 9.42
C VAL A 102 18.16 -13.64 10.66
N ALA A 103 19.21 -13.33 11.43
CA ALA A 103 19.53 -14.01 12.68
C ALA A 103 18.52 -13.69 13.82
N THR A 104 17.77 -12.59 13.71
CA THR A 104 16.79 -12.18 14.73
C THR A 104 15.46 -12.90 14.56
N ILE A 105 15.07 -13.20 13.32
CA ILE A 105 13.82 -13.86 12.99
C ILE A 105 14.13 -14.96 11.96
N ALA A 106 14.14 -16.21 12.42
CA ALA A 106 14.38 -17.38 11.56
C ALA A 106 13.09 -18.04 11.05
N SER A 107 11.96 -17.31 11.07
CA SER A 107 10.68 -17.83 10.61
C SER A 107 10.60 -17.84 9.08
N THR A 108 9.98 -18.89 8.54
CA THR A 108 9.64 -18.99 7.12
C THR A 108 8.45 -18.10 6.78
N ILE A 109 8.33 -17.78 5.51
CA ILE A 109 7.27 -16.94 4.97
C ILE A 109 6.28 -17.85 4.28
N ARG A 110 5.00 -17.76 4.64
CA ARG A 110 3.93 -18.42 3.90
C ARG A 110 3.53 -17.53 2.73
N VAL A 111 3.43 -18.10 1.55
CA VAL A 111 2.95 -17.39 0.36
C VAL A 111 1.65 -18.03 -0.10
N LEU A 112 0.67 -17.21 -0.42
CA LEU A 112 -0.59 -17.57 -1.06
C LEU A 112 -0.55 -17.09 -2.52
N GLY A 113 -0.70 -18.04 -3.43
CA GLY A 113 -0.70 -17.88 -4.88
C GLY A 113 -1.94 -17.19 -5.41
N ALA A 114 -1.83 -16.66 -6.63
CA ALA A 114 -2.98 -16.11 -7.37
C ALA A 114 -4.01 -17.19 -7.75
N ASP A 115 -3.63 -18.47 -7.69
CA ASP A 115 -4.47 -19.65 -7.86
C ASP A 115 -5.04 -20.19 -6.52
N GLY A 116 -4.67 -19.57 -5.40
CA GLY A 116 -5.03 -20.03 -4.06
C GLY A 116 -4.14 -21.14 -3.49
N GLU A 117 -3.14 -21.62 -4.24
CA GLU A 117 -2.16 -22.56 -3.70
C GLU A 117 -1.25 -21.87 -2.69
N SER A 118 -0.73 -22.60 -1.71
CA SER A 118 0.17 -22.02 -0.70
C SER A 118 1.45 -22.81 -0.56
N TRP A 119 2.56 -22.10 -0.36
CA TRP A 119 3.88 -22.69 -0.12
C TRP A 119 4.66 -21.86 0.90
N THR A 120 5.85 -22.35 1.28
CA THR A 120 6.73 -21.62 2.19
C THR A 120 8.03 -21.22 1.50
N VAL A 121 8.55 -20.05 1.87
CA VAL A 121 9.82 -19.50 1.40
C VAL A 121 10.71 -19.28 2.62
N ALA A 122 11.90 -19.87 2.61
CA ALA A 122 12.91 -19.58 3.62
C ALA A 122 13.54 -18.20 3.34
N PRO A 123 13.80 -17.39 4.38
CA PRO A 123 14.52 -16.15 4.19
C PRO A 123 15.98 -16.41 3.80
N VAL A 124 16.52 -15.51 2.99
CA VAL A 124 17.96 -15.43 2.66
C VAL A 124 18.58 -14.21 3.34
N SER A 125 19.90 -14.25 3.51
CA SER A 125 20.66 -13.13 4.05
C SER A 125 21.18 -12.23 2.93
N ASP A 126 20.85 -10.94 2.98
CA ASP A 126 21.44 -9.91 2.11
C ASP A 126 22.17 -8.87 2.99
N GLY A 127 23.48 -9.00 3.12
CA GLY A 127 24.28 -8.17 4.02
C GLY A 127 23.83 -8.27 5.49
N GLY A 128 23.45 -9.47 5.94
CA GLY A 128 22.93 -9.73 7.30
C GLY A 128 21.43 -9.46 7.47
N ARG A 129 20.76 -8.91 6.45
CA ARG A 129 19.36 -8.49 6.50
C ARG A 129 18.44 -9.62 6.06
N TYR A 130 17.23 -9.63 6.60
CA TYR A 130 16.18 -10.58 6.26
C TYR A 130 15.58 -10.21 4.88
N LEU A 131 15.82 -11.08 3.90
CA LEU A 131 15.30 -10.96 2.54
C LEU A 131 14.50 -12.21 2.17
N ALA A 132 13.32 -12.02 1.62
CA ALA A 132 12.52 -13.06 0.99
C ALA A 132 12.65 -12.96 -0.52
N GLU A 133 13.01 -14.06 -1.19
CA GLU A 133 12.90 -14.17 -2.64
C GLU A 133 11.70 -15.04 -3.00
N ILE A 134 10.59 -14.41 -3.36
CA ILE A 134 9.31 -15.07 -3.63
C ILE A 134 9.23 -15.40 -5.11
N PRO A 135 9.19 -16.70 -5.49
CA PRO A 135 8.92 -17.08 -6.86
C PRO A 135 7.46 -16.77 -7.20
N ILE A 136 7.24 -16.04 -8.27
CA ILE A 136 5.93 -15.66 -8.81
C ILE A 136 5.84 -16.20 -10.24
N ALA A 137 5.17 -17.34 -10.44
CA ALA A 137 5.11 -17.99 -11.75
C ALA A 137 4.04 -17.39 -12.65
N MET A 138 2.84 -17.13 -12.11
CA MET A 138 1.67 -16.70 -12.87
C MET A 138 1.34 -15.22 -12.64
N MET A 139 0.58 -14.62 -13.56
CA MET A 139 0.12 -13.25 -13.38
C MET A 139 -0.95 -13.21 -12.29
N GLY A 140 -1.03 -12.08 -11.59
CA GLY A 140 -2.03 -11.86 -10.55
C GLY A 140 -1.43 -11.33 -9.26
N PHE A 141 -2.28 -11.29 -8.24
CA PHE A 141 -1.93 -10.91 -6.88
C PHE A 141 -1.55 -12.13 -6.04
N TYR A 142 -0.52 -11.95 -5.23
CA TYR A 142 0.02 -12.90 -4.28
C TYR A 142 0.02 -12.26 -2.90
N ASN A 143 -0.14 -13.04 -1.85
CA ASN A 143 0.06 -12.56 -0.49
C ASN A 143 1.23 -13.31 0.16
N ALA A 144 2.12 -12.57 0.81
CA ALA A 144 3.20 -13.11 1.61
C ALA A 144 2.94 -12.78 3.08
N TYR A 145 3.08 -13.78 3.95
CA TYR A 145 2.77 -13.70 5.36
C TYR A 145 3.98 -14.16 6.18
N LEU A 146 4.34 -13.34 7.16
CA LEU A 146 5.19 -13.75 8.27
C LEU A 146 4.39 -13.62 9.55
N THR A 147 4.13 -14.76 10.19
CA THR A 147 3.32 -14.83 11.41
C THR A 147 4.21 -15.14 12.59
N GLN A 148 4.14 -14.29 13.62
CA GLN A 148 4.79 -14.50 14.90
C GLN A 148 3.73 -14.56 15.98
N ALA A 149 3.87 -15.50 16.90
CA ALA A 149 2.98 -15.59 18.04
C ALA A 149 3.72 -16.12 19.27
N ALA A 150 3.43 -15.51 20.41
CA ALA A 150 4.02 -15.87 21.70
C ALA A 150 2.98 -15.69 22.82
N LEU A 151 3.01 -16.58 23.81
CA LEU A 151 2.18 -16.45 25.00
C LEU A 151 2.91 -15.59 26.04
N THR A 152 2.27 -14.50 26.48
CA THR A 152 2.77 -13.63 27.55
C THR A 152 1.79 -13.68 28.73
N GLY A 153 2.07 -14.54 29.71
CA GLY A 153 1.12 -14.84 30.78
C GLY A 153 -0.06 -15.66 30.24
N ASP A 154 -1.28 -15.12 30.37
CA ASP A 154 -2.52 -15.69 29.82
C ASP A 154 -2.98 -14.96 28.54
N ARG A 155 -2.14 -14.08 27.98
CA ARG A 155 -2.42 -13.32 26.75
C ARG A 155 -1.58 -13.82 25.58
N LEU A 156 -2.24 -14.17 24.48
CA LEU A 156 -1.58 -14.46 23.21
C LEU A 156 -1.20 -13.15 22.50
N GLU A 157 0.09 -12.93 22.26
CA GLU A 157 0.57 -11.88 21.36
C GLU A 157 0.73 -12.49 19.97
N ALA A 158 -0.04 -12.06 18.98
CA ALA A 158 0.11 -12.51 17.60
C ALA A 158 0.27 -11.33 16.64
N GLN A 159 1.27 -11.42 15.77
CA GLN A 159 1.58 -10.43 14.75
C GLN A 159 1.70 -11.07 13.37
N VAL A 160 1.07 -10.46 12.38
CA VAL A 160 1.17 -10.85 10.97
C VAL A 160 1.76 -9.70 10.16
N ALA A 161 2.96 -9.88 9.61
CA ALA A 161 3.46 -8.99 8.56
C ALA A 161 2.98 -9.51 7.20
N LYS A 162 2.11 -8.76 6.53
CA LYS A 162 1.58 -9.08 5.20
C LYS A 162 2.20 -8.18 4.14
N ALA A 163 2.49 -8.76 2.98
CA ALA A 163 2.70 -8.03 1.73
C ALA A 163 1.76 -8.56 0.66
N GLU A 164 1.17 -7.64 -0.10
CA GLU A 164 0.52 -7.93 -1.36
C GLU A 164 1.55 -7.73 -2.48
N VAL A 165 1.79 -8.77 -3.26
CA VAL A 165 2.82 -8.82 -4.29
C VAL A 165 2.16 -9.06 -5.63
N LEU A 166 2.59 -8.30 -6.64
CA LEU A 166 1.95 -8.29 -7.95
C LEU A 166 2.91 -8.81 -9.04
N LYS A 167 2.43 -9.75 -9.86
CA LYS A 167 3.06 -10.08 -11.15
C LYS A 167 2.17 -9.61 -12.30
N GLY A 168 2.71 -8.74 -13.15
CA GLY A 168 2.02 -8.27 -14.35
C GLY A 168 2.99 -8.08 -15.52
N THR A 169 2.51 -8.27 -16.76
CA THR A 169 3.27 -7.93 -17.98
C THR A 169 2.44 -7.10 -18.95
N CYS A 170 3.05 -6.07 -19.56
CA CYS A 170 2.39 -5.25 -20.58
C CYS A 170 2.18 -6.00 -21.90
N CYS A 171 2.84 -7.15 -22.06
CA CYS A 171 2.85 -7.92 -23.30
C CYS A 171 1.71 -8.94 -23.40
N LYS A 172 1.02 -9.25 -22.29
CA LYS A 172 -0.11 -10.19 -22.27
C LYS A 172 -1.41 -9.45 -21.97
N LYS A 173 -2.33 -9.47 -22.93
CA LYS A 173 -3.70 -8.97 -22.75
C LYS A 173 -4.59 -10.11 -22.25
N GLY A 174 -5.62 -9.79 -21.47
CA GLY A 174 -6.60 -10.77 -20.98
C GLY A 174 -6.06 -11.63 -19.83
N VAL A 175 -5.76 -10.98 -18.71
CA VAL A 175 -5.60 -11.67 -17.42
C VAL A 175 -6.97 -12.17 -16.99
N ASP A 176 -7.04 -13.35 -16.38
CA ASP A 176 -8.28 -13.84 -15.78
C ASP A 176 -8.75 -12.85 -14.70
N PRO A 177 -9.98 -12.32 -14.74
CA PRO A 177 -10.50 -11.41 -13.72
C PRO A 177 -10.38 -11.96 -12.29
N GLU A 178 -10.41 -13.27 -12.08
CA GLU A 178 -10.19 -13.86 -10.76
C GLU A 178 -8.78 -13.60 -10.21
N GLN A 179 -7.77 -13.55 -11.08
CA GLN A 179 -6.38 -13.24 -10.72
C GLN A 179 -6.17 -11.75 -10.38
N GLU A 180 -7.15 -10.90 -10.71
CA GLU A 180 -7.15 -9.47 -10.39
C GLU A 180 -7.86 -9.15 -9.07
N LYS A 181 -8.51 -10.14 -8.44
CA LYS A 181 -9.21 -9.96 -7.16
C LYS A 181 -8.25 -10.00 -5.98
N ALA A 182 -8.67 -9.35 -4.91
CA ALA A 182 -8.02 -9.48 -3.62
C ALA A 182 -8.15 -10.93 -3.12
N ILE A 183 -7.04 -11.50 -2.68
CA ILE A 183 -6.98 -12.81 -2.04
C ILE A 183 -6.82 -12.65 -0.53
N SER A 184 -7.35 -13.61 0.23
CA SER A 184 -7.28 -13.64 1.69
C SER A 184 -6.98 -15.05 2.19
N ASP A 185 -6.42 -15.14 3.39
CA ASP A 185 -6.04 -16.39 4.02
C ASP A 185 -6.78 -16.54 5.35
N PRO A 186 -7.85 -17.35 5.41
CA PRO A 186 -8.66 -17.50 6.62
C PRO A 186 -7.91 -18.22 7.76
N THR A 187 -6.70 -18.72 7.52
CA THR A 187 -5.87 -19.33 8.57
C THR A 187 -5.08 -18.30 9.38
N GLN A 188 -4.99 -17.05 8.92
CA GLN A 188 -4.27 -16.01 9.65
C GLN A 188 -5.04 -15.54 10.90
N PRO A 189 -4.35 -15.33 12.04
CA PRO A 189 -4.99 -14.87 13.27
C PRO A 189 -5.63 -13.48 13.10
N MET A 190 -5.00 -12.62 12.30
CA MET A 190 -5.54 -11.35 11.88
C MET A 190 -4.97 -10.95 10.51
N GLU A 191 -5.82 -10.45 9.62
CA GLU A 191 -5.43 -10.05 8.27
C GLU A 191 -6.03 -8.71 7.87
N LEU A 192 -5.25 -7.91 7.14
CA LEU A 192 -5.72 -6.76 6.37
C LEU A 192 -5.90 -7.18 4.91
N VAL A 193 -7.13 -7.17 4.41
CA VAL A 193 -7.44 -7.41 3.00
C VAL A 193 -7.76 -6.08 2.34
N ARG A 194 -7.02 -5.69 1.29
CA ARG A 194 -7.32 -4.47 0.54
C ARG A 194 -8.44 -4.75 -0.44
N ASP A 195 -9.48 -3.93 -0.44
CA ASP A 195 -10.51 -4.04 -1.48
C ASP A 195 -9.95 -3.38 -2.75
N HIS A 196 -9.86 -4.14 -3.84
CA HIS A 196 -9.43 -3.62 -5.13
C HIS A 196 -10.55 -2.76 -5.74
N MET A 197 -10.17 -1.68 -6.43
CA MET A 197 -11.15 -0.85 -7.15
C MET A 197 -11.82 -1.66 -8.28
N PRO A 198 -13.08 -1.38 -8.65
CA PRO A 198 -13.78 -2.14 -9.69
C PRO A 198 -13.05 -2.21 -11.05
N ASP A 199 -12.27 -1.17 -11.37
CA ASP A 199 -11.46 -1.02 -12.58
C ASP A 199 -9.96 -1.25 -12.32
N GLU A 200 -9.60 -1.76 -11.13
CA GLU A 200 -8.22 -2.07 -10.82
C GLU A 200 -7.72 -3.25 -11.66
N LYS A 201 -6.55 -3.06 -12.26
CA LYS A 201 -5.84 -4.04 -13.08
C LYS A 201 -4.45 -4.26 -12.51
N LEU A 202 -3.75 -5.27 -13.02
CA LEU A 202 -2.36 -5.57 -12.64
C LEU A 202 -1.33 -4.43 -12.88
N PHE A 203 -1.74 -3.30 -13.44
CA PHE A 203 -0.92 -2.11 -13.66
C PHE A 203 -1.49 -0.84 -13.05
N THR A 204 -2.61 -0.94 -12.35
CA THR A 204 -3.18 0.21 -11.67
C THR A 204 -2.22 0.68 -10.59
N ARG A 205 -1.93 1.97 -10.61
CA ARG A 205 -1.06 2.62 -9.62
C ARG A 205 -1.95 3.45 -8.73
N LEU A 206 -1.83 3.25 -7.42
CA LEU A 206 -2.46 4.14 -6.45
C LEU A 206 -1.83 5.53 -6.55
N VAL A 207 -2.67 6.56 -6.48
CA VAL A 207 -2.24 7.96 -6.47
C VAL A 207 -2.85 8.71 -5.29
N SER A 208 -2.24 9.83 -4.92
CA SER A 208 -2.85 10.72 -3.94
C SER A 208 -4.23 11.19 -4.41
N GLY A 209 -5.19 11.21 -3.50
CA GLY A 209 -6.60 11.46 -3.77
C GLY A 209 -7.45 10.19 -3.85
N ASP A 210 -6.84 9.03 -4.14
CA ASP A 210 -7.57 7.76 -4.19
C ASP A 210 -8.13 7.38 -2.81
N LYS A 211 -9.28 6.71 -2.82
CA LYS A 211 -9.87 6.08 -1.63
C LYS A 211 -9.48 4.61 -1.62
N ILE A 212 -8.74 4.22 -0.60
CA ILE A 212 -8.38 2.82 -0.36
C ILE A 212 -9.25 2.27 0.77
N ASN A 213 -9.79 1.07 0.56
CA ASN A 213 -10.59 0.38 1.56
C ASN A 213 -9.88 -0.89 1.99
N PHE A 214 -10.00 -1.22 3.27
CA PHE A 214 -9.51 -2.46 3.82
C PHE A 214 -10.61 -3.14 4.62
N THR A 215 -10.63 -4.46 4.57
CA THR A 215 -11.40 -5.31 5.48
C THR A 215 -10.42 -5.97 6.45
N VAL A 216 -10.59 -5.70 7.74
CA VAL A 216 -9.89 -6.36 8.83
C VAL A 216 -10.61 -7.66 9.14
N THR A 217 -9.89 -8.78 9.13
CA THR A 217 -10.46 -10.09 9.49
C THR A 217 -9.65 -10.75 10.60
N SER A 218 -10.30 -11.62 11.36
CA SER A 218 -9.66 -12.60 12.24
C SER A 218 -10.15 -13.99 11.85
N PHE A 219 -9.21 -14.88 11.49
CA PHE A 219 -9.52 -16.22 11.00
C PHE A 219 -10.59 -16.23 9.88
N GLY A 220 -10.43 -15.33 8.91
CA GLY A 220 -11.32 -15.18 7.76
C GLY A 220 -12.66 -14.49 8.03
N LYS A 221 -12.97 -14.12 9.29
CA LYS A 221 -14.21 -13.42 9.63
C LYS A 221 -13.96 -11.93 9.83
N PRO A 222 -14.87 -11.04 9.39
CA PRO A 222 -14.77 -9.62 9.68
C PRO A 222 -14.55 -9.32 11.17
N LEU A 223 -13.63 -8.41 11.48
CA LEU A 223 -13.30 -8.01 12.84
C LEU A 223 -13.65 -6.53 13.06
N ALA A 224 -14.76 -6.30 13.75
CA ALA A 224 -15.21 -4.97 14.15
C ALA A 224 -14.39 -4.41 15.33
N GLY A 225 -14.31 -3.08 15.46
CA GLY A 225 -13.68 -2.43 16.60
C GLY A 225 -12.15 -2.44 16.58
N ALA A 226 -11.51 -2.98 15.55
CA ALA A 226 -10.05 -2.97 15.42
C ALA A 226 -9.56 -1.54 15.12
N LYS A 227 -8.49 -1.12 15.80
CA LYS A 227 -7.84 0.18 15.54
C LYS A 227 -6.93 0.02 14.34
N VAL A 228 -7.21 0.75 13.26
CA VAL A 228 -6.41 0.72 12.04
C VAL A 228 -5.74 2.08 11.84
N THR A 229 -4.42 2.06 11.78
CA THR A 229 -3.58 3.25 11.59
C THR A 229 -2.95 3.21 10.21
N PHE A 230 -3.20 4.25 9.43
CA PHE A 230 -2.46 4.57 8.21
C PHE A 230 -1.26 5.45 8.58
N CYS A 231 -0.07 5.14 8.10
CA CYS A 231 1.12 5.98 8.18
C CYS A 231 1.76 6.13 6.79
N SER A 232 1.92 7.37 6.34
CA SER A 232 2.62 7.72 5.10
C SER A 232 4.13 7.72 5.27
N GLN A 233 4.88 7.76 4.16
CA GLN A 233 6.34 7.78 4.20
C GLN A 233 6.89 9.05 4.85
N GLN A 234 6.24 10.21 4.74
CA GLN A 234 6.68 11.44 5.44
C GLN A 234 6.14 11.55 6.87
N GLY A 235 5.56 10.47 7.41
CA GLY A 235 5.15 10.38 8.81
C GLY A 235 3.78 10.95 9.14
N TRP A 236 3.00 11.45 8.16
CA TRP A 236 1.59 11.73 8.42
C TRP A 236 0.86 10.44 8.75
N SER A 237 0.03 10.46 9.80
CA SER A 237 -0.72 9.31 10.26
C SER A 237 -2.17 9.64 10.59
N LYS A 238 -3.06 8.65 10.38
CA LYS A 238 -4.46 8.71 10.80
C LYS A 238 -4.91 7.35 11.31
N THR A 239 -5.59 7.34 12.46
CA THR A 239 -6.20 6.13 13.02
C THR A 239 -7.72 6.19 12.88
N VAL A 240 -8.32 5.08 12.46
CA VAL A 240 -9.76 4.87 12.39
C VAL A 240 -10.10 3.50 12.99
N THR A 241 -11.35 3.29 13.36
CA THR A 241 -11.82 2.00 13.90
C THR A 241 -12.61 1.25 12.82
N SER A 242 -12.43 -0.07 12.72
CA SER A 242 -13.22 -0.89 11.79
C SER A 242 -14.69 -0.98 12.19
N ASP A 243 -15.56 -0.96 11.19
CA ASP A 243 -17.01 -1.07 11.38
C ASP A 243 -17.47 -2.53 11.63
N ASP A 244 -18.79 -2.75 11.71
CA ASP A 244 -19.39 -4.08 11.94
C ASP A 244 -19.05 -5.12 10.86
N GLN A 245 -18.64 -4.66 9.67
CA GLN A 245 -18.19 -5.49 8.56
C GLN A 245 -16.66 -5.56 8.49
N GLY A 246 -15.96 -5.10 9.54
CA GLY A 246 -14.50 -5.05 9.60
C GLY A 246 -13.89 -4.01 8.64
N ARG A 247 -14.69 -3.14 8.03
CA ARG A 247 -14.22 -2.24 6.96
C ARG A 247 -13.65 -0.95 7.53
N VAL A 248 -12.63 -0.44 6.86
CA VAL A 248 -12.06 0.90 7.06
C VAL A 248 -11.73 1.54 5.71
N GLN A 249 -11.79 2.86 5.65
CA GLN A 249 -11.43 3.62 4.46
C GLN A 249 -10.42 4.72 4.80
N PHE A 250 -9.43 4.90 3.93
CA PHE A 250 -8.53 6.03 3.95
C PHE A 250 -8.54 6.73 2.60
N THR A 251 -8.30 8.04 2.61
CA THR A 251 -7.93 8.78 1.41
C THR A 251 -6.42 8.91 1.41
N LEU A 252 -5.78 8.50 0.31
CA LEU A 252 -4.35 8.65 0.13
C LEU A 252 -4.02 10.13 0.04
N ILE A 253 -3.41 10.68 1.08
CA ILE A 253 -3.02 12.09 1.08
C ILE A 253 -1.70 12.28 0.33
N ARG A 254 -1.51 13.46 -0.25
CA ARG A 254 -0.18 13.87 -0.68
C ARG A 254 0.57 14.40 0.54
N ASP A 255 1.68 13.76 0.87
CA ASP A 255 2.62 14.15 1.93
C ASP A 255 3.99 14.57 1.35
N TYR A 256 4.21 14.36 0.05
CA TYR A 256 5.40 14.79 -0.71
C TYR A 256 5.25 16.21 -1.27
N PHE A 257 5.90 17.18 -0.62
CA PHE A 257 5.93 18.60 -1.00
C PHE A 257 7.38 19.14 -1.09
N PRO A 258 8.18 18.67 -2.08
CA PRO A 258 9.51 19.23 -2.32
C PRO A 258 9.40 20.66 -2.89
N GLY A 259 10.55 21.35 -2.95
CA GLY A 259 10.67 22.55 -3.78
C GLY A 259 10.36 22.25 -5.25
N TRP A 260 9.99 23.27 -6.02
CA TRP A 260 9.55 23.10 -7.41
C TRP A 260 10.61 22.44 -8.28
N ASP A 261 11.87 22.85 -8.13
CA ASP A 261 13.00 22.34 -8.93
C ASP A 261 13.38 20.89 -8.57
N ASP A 262 13.01 20.43 -7.38
CA ASP A 262 13.23 19.07 -6.88
C ASP A 262 12.02 18.16 -7.08
N PHE A 263 10.93 18.68 -7.63
CA PHE A 263 9.69 17.94 -7.76
C PHE A 263 9.80 16.83 -8.81
N LYS A 264 9.60 15.59 -8.34
CA LYS A 264 9.63 14.40 -9.18
C LYS A 264 8.24 13.76 -9.25
N ARG A 265 7.59 13.90 -10.41
CA ARG A 265 6.23 13.36 -10.65
C ARG A 265 6.10 11.86 -10.42
N LEU A 266 7.15 11.10 -10.74
CA LEU A 266 7.16 9.63 -10.63
C LEU A 266 7.66 9.15 -9.26
N THR A 267 7.77 10.04 -8.27
CA THR A 267 8.12 9.64 -6.91
C THR A 267 7.03 8.74 -6.36
N LYS A 268 7.44 7.59 -5.86
CA LYS A 268 6.57 6.69 -5.11
C LYS A 268 6.82 6.90 -3.63
N GLN A 269 5.75 7.06 -2.87
CA GLN A 269 5.78 7.07 -1.41
C GLN A 269 5.26 5.72 -0.91
N THR A 270 5.93 5.15 0.08
CA THR A 270 5.44 3.99 0.82
C THR A 270 4.38 4.45 1.83
N PHE A 271 3.34 3.65 2.04
CA PHE A 271 2.51 3.74 3.25
C PHE A 271 2.54 2.41 3.99
N LEU A 272 2.20 2.47 5.27
CA LEU A 272 2.01 1.31 6.14
C LEU A 272 0.64 1.40 6.80
N ILE A 273 -0.15 0.34 6.67
CA ILE A 273 -1.36 0.13 7.45
C ILE A 273 -1.01 -0.82 8.58
N THR A 274 -1.35 -0.46 9.81
CA THR A 274 -1.26 -1.33 10.98
C THR A 274 -2.64 -1.45 11.60
N ALA A 275 -3.14 -2.66 11.74
CA ALA A 275 -4.38 -2.93 12.45
C ALA A 275 -4.08 -3.69 13.75
N GLU A 276 -4.73 -3.27 14.82
CA GLU A 276 -4.58 -3.83 16.16
C GLU A 276 -5.94 -4.11 16.78
N ALA A 277 -6.07 -5.25 17.44
CA ALA A 277 -7.26 -5.62 18.18
C ALA A 277 -6.88 -6.36 19.46
N GLN A 278 -7.66 -6.15 20.51
CA GLN A 278 -7.65 -6.99 21.69
C GLN A 278 -8.94 -7.79 21.72
N THR A 279 -8.85 -9.08 21.98
CA THR A 279 -10.01 -9.96 22.09
C THR A 279 -9.93 -10.73 23.40
N ASP A 280 -11.06 -10.81 24.11
CA ASP A 280 -11.18 -11.59 25.36
C ASP A 280 -11.69 -13.01 25.07
N THR A 281 -11.37 -13.53 23.88
CA THR A 281 -11.80 -14.86 23.46
C THR A 281 -10.74 -15.86 23.90
N PRO A 282 -11.06 -16.80 24.81
CA PRO A 282 -10.11 -17.82 25.21
C PRO A 282 -9.83 -18.80 24.06
N GLY A 283 -8.65 -19.42 24.09
CA GLY A 283 -8.25 -20.39 23.07
C GLY A 283 -7.01 -21.19 23.48
N MET A 284 -6.50 -21.95 22.51
CA MET A 284 -5.33 -22.82 22.68
C MET A 284 -4.22 -22.41 21.72
N TRP A 285 -3.02 -22.23 22.24
CA TRP A 285 -1.81 -21.96 21.48
C TRP A 285 -0.72 -22.95 21.86
N ASN A 286 -0.29 -23.81 20.93
CA ASN A 286 0.72 -24.86 21.19
C ASN A 286 0.44 -25.71 22.45
N GLY A 287 -0.83 -26.06 22.68
CA GLY A 287 -1.24 -26.85 23.85
C GLY A 287 -1.40 -26.06 25.15
N GLN A 288 -1.15 -24.75 25.14
CA GLN A 288 -1.36 -23.86 26.29
C GLN A 288 -2.62 -23.02 26.12
N GLU A 289 -3.42 -22.92 27.18
CA GLU A 289 -4.60 -22.06 27.21
C GLU A 289 -4.22 -20.59 27.33
N TYR A 290 -4.96 -19.73 26.64
CA TYR A 290 -4.92 -18.28 26.82
C TYR A 290 -6.35 -17.75 27.04
N ARG A 291 -6.46 -16.62 27.75
CA ARG A 291 -7.74 -15.98 28.09
C ARG A 291 -8.05 -14.77 27.20
N SER A 292 -7.01 -14.12 26.69
CA SER A 292 -7.13 -12.98 25.78
C SER A 292 -6.08 -13.05 24.68
N ALA A 293 -6.30 -12.34 23.58
CA ALA A 293 -5.33 -12.18 22.52
C ALA A 293 -5.16 -10.71 22.14
N HIS A 294 -3.92 -10.31 21.93
CA HIS A 294 -3.56 -9.06 21.28
C HIS A 294 -3.06 -9.39 19.89
N LEU A 295 -3.85 -8.98 18.90
CA LEU A 295 -3.65 -9.28 17.50
C LEU A 295 -3.17 -8.02 16.77
N ARG A 296 -2.12 -8.16 15.98
CA ARG A 296 -1.58 -7.10 15.14
C ARG A 296 -1.37 -7.62 13.73
N THR A 297 -1.73 -6.83 12.72
CA THR A 297 -1.41 -7.14 11.33
C THR A 297 -0.97 -5.89 10.59
N THR A 298 -0.05 -6.04 9.65
CA THR A 298 0.46 -4.93 8.85
C THR A 298 0.37 -5.22 7.37
N LEU A 299 0.14 -4.17 6.59
CA LEU A 299 0.19 -4.21 5.13
C LEU A 299 0.83 -2.92 4.63
N SER A 300 1.91 -3.04 3.85
CA SER A 300 2.52 -1.89 3.20
C SER A 300 2.08 -1.77 1.74
N GLY A 301 2.17 -0.57 1.20
CA GLY A 301 1.89 -0.31 -0.20
C GLY A 301 2.63 0.92 -0.70
N LYS A 302 2.43 1.25 -1.98
CA LYS A 302 3.02 2.42 -2.62
C LYS A 302 1.96 3.24 -3.33
N TYR A 303 2.16 4.56 -3.37
CA TYR A 303 1.35 5.49 -4.14
C TYR A 303 2.22 6.61 -4.72
N SER A 304 1.72 7.27 -5.77
CA SER A 304 2.41 8.42 -6.39
C SER A 304 1.59 9.70 -6.21
N PRO A 305 2.18 10.89 -6.35
CA PRO A 305 1.41 12.12 -6.49
C PRO A 305 0.40 12.03 -7.64
N SER A 306 -0.77 12.62 -7.45
CA SER A 306 -1.83 12.64 -8.47
C SER A 306 -1.36 13.33 -9.74
N PRO A 307 -1.60 12.76 -10.94
CA PRO A 307 -1.35 13.48 -12.19
C PRO A 307 -2.29 14.68 -12.37
N TYR A 308 -3.42 14.71 -11.64
CA TYR A 308 -4.41 15.77 -11.74
C TYR A 308 -4.00 17.07 -11.07
N ASP A 309 -3.12 17.02 -10.05
CA ASP A 309 -2.57 18.19 -9.36
C ASP A 309 -1.94 19.21 -10.33
N TYR A 310 -1.47 18.76 -11.49
CA TYR A 310 -0.76 19.57 -12.48
C TYR A 310 -1.65 20.10 -13.60
N ARG A 311 -2.81 19.47 -13.84
CA ARG A 311 -3.68 19.88 -14.96
C ARG A 311 -4.25 21.28 -14.72
N SER A 312 -4.53 21.65 -13.48
CA SER A 312 -5.03 22.98 -13.10
C SER A 312 -4.07 24.11 -13.51
N TYR A 313 -2.76 23.91 -13.39
CA TYR A 313 -1.76 24.91 -13.80
C TYR A 313 -1.72 25.10 -15.32
N ALA A 314 -1.77 24.02 -16.10
CA ALA A 314 -1.81 24.11 -17.55
C ALA A 314 -3.07 24.84 -18.04
N PHE A 315 -4.23 24.57 -17.41
CA PHE A 315 -5.47 25.30 -17.69
C PHE A 315 -5.36 26.78 -17.30
N GLY A 316 -4.83 27.08 -16.10
CA GLY A 316 -4.65 28.46 -15.65
C GLY A 316 -3.72 29.26 -16.57
N LEU A 317 -2.61 28.67 -17.00
CA LEU A 317 -1.69 29.27 -17.96
C LEU A 317 -2.34 29.44 -19.34
N GLY A 318 -3.07 28.42 -19.81
CA GLY A 318 -3.78 28.46 -21.09
C GLY A 318 -4.87 29.55 -21.13
N ILE A 319 -5.66 29.67 -20.06
CA ILE A 319 -6.68 30.72 -19.91
C ILE A 319 -6.01 32.09 -19.88
N SER A 320 -4.97 32.26 -19.05
CA SER A 320 -4.26 33.53 -18.92
C SER A 320 -3.58 33.95 -20.23
N GLY A 321 -2.93 33.02 -20.93
CA GLY A 321 -2.35 33.24 -22.24
C GLY A 321 -3.40 33.59 -23.30
N GLY A 322 -4.54 32.91 -23.28
CA GLY A 322 -5.68 33.21 -24.16
C GLY A 322 -6.23 34.62 -23.94
N ILE A 323 -6.41 35.03 -22.68
CA ILE A 323 -6.86 36.39 -22.32
C ILE A 323 -5.82 37.42 -22.77
N ALA A 324 -4.54 37.20 -22.48
CA ALA A 324 -3.46 38.11 -22.86
C ALA A 324 -3.37 38.28 -24.38
N LEU A 325 -3.49 37.20 -25.15
CA LEU A 325 -3.46 37.22 -26.61
C LEU A 325 -4.70 37.92 -27.19
N PHE A 326 -5.88 37.68 -26.61
CA PHE A 326 -7.11 38.37 -27.01
C PHE A 326 -7.01 39.88 -26.75
N LEU A 327 -6.63 40.29 -25.54
CA LEU A 327 -6.47 41.70 -25.19
C LEU A 327 -5.39 42.38 -26.03
N GLY A 328 -4.24 41.73 -26.22
CA GLY A 328 -3.17 42.22 -27.08
C GLY A 328 -3.63 42.43 -28.52
N THR A 329 -4.39 41.47 -29.07
CA THR A 329 -4.96 41.56 -30.42
C THR A 329 -5.99 42.68 -30.52
N ALA A 330 -6.89 42.80 -29.54
CA ALA A 330 -7.91 43.84 -29.49
C ALA A 330 -7.28 45.24 -29.44
N ILE A 331 -6.26 45.43 -28.58
CA ILE A 331 -5.51 46.69 -28.49
C ILE A 331 -4.76 46.98 -29.80
N TYR A 332 -4.13 45.98 -30.40
CA TYR A 332 -3.43 46.12 -31.68
C TYR A 332 -4.39 46.56 -32.80
N LEU A 333 -5.53 45.89 -32.95
CA LEU A 333 -6.55 46.23 -33.95
C LEU A 333 -7.15 47.62 -33.68
N TYR A 334 -7.41 47.96 -32.41
CA TYR A 334 -7.87 49.29 -32.01
C TYR A 334 -6.87 50.38 -32.41
N ARG A 335 -5.57 50.18 -32.11
CA ARG A 335 -4.50 51.11 -32.49
C ARG A 335 -4.37 51.24 -34.01
N ARG A 336 -4.36 50.12 -34.74
CA ARG A 336 -4.24 50.11 -36.20
C ARG A 336 -5.37 50.91 -36.89
N ARG A 337 -6.60 50.85 -36.36
CA ARG A 337 -7.73 51.65 -36.88
C ARG A 337 -7.60 53.16 -36.62
N ARG A 338 -6.83 53.56 -35.60
CA ARG A 338 -6.65 54.96 -35.19
C ARG A 338 -5.43 55.64 -35.83
N VAL A 339 -4.49 54.88 -36.39
CA VAL A 339 -3.41 55.44 -37.22
C VAL A 339 -4.06 55.94 -38.50
N LYS A 340 -4.40 57.24 -38.54
CA LYS A 340 -4.86 57.88 -39.77
C LYS A 340 -3.71 57.80 -40.78
N PRO A 341 -3.95 57.32 -42.01
CA PRO A 341 -2.93 57.39 -43.06
C PRO A 341 -2.54 58.85 -43.25
N PHE A 342 -1.24 59.08 -43.49
CA PHE A 342 -0.68 60.41 -43.73
C PHE A 342 -1.51 61.11 -44.81
N GLN A 343 -2.23 62.16 -44.44
CA GLN A 343 -2.92 63.00 -45.41
C GLN A 343 -1.89 63.99 -45.95
N GLU A 344 -1.49 63.83 -47.22
CA GLU A 344 -0.71 64.86 -47.90
C GLU A 344 -1.51 66.16 -47.90
N ILE A 345 -1.01 67.16 -47.17
CA ILE A 345 -1.53 68.52 -47.22
C ILE A 345 -1.01 69.11 -48.53
N ARG A 346 -1.86 69.19 -49.56
CA ARG A 346 -1.57 69.98 -50.75
C ARG A 346 -1.80 71.45 -50.42
N PHE A 347 -0.72 72.21 -50.29
CA PHE A 347 -0.80 73.66 -50.22
C PHE A 347 -1.21 74.20 -51.59
N ASN A 348 -2.34 74.91 -51.64
CA ASN A 348 -2.77 75.60 -52.85
C ASN A 348 -2.18 77.01 -52.79
N GLU A 349 -1.06 77.22 -53.48
CA GLU A 349 -0.44 78.53 -53.63
C GLU A 349 -1.20 79.35 -54.69
N GLN A 350 -2.27 80.01 -54.25
CA GLN A 350 -2.84 81.16 -54.95
C GLN A 350 -3.07 82.28 -53.93
N ALA A 351 -2.12 83.21 -53.88
CA ALA A 351 -2.25 84.50 -53.20
C ALA A 351 -1.84 85.60 -54.20
#